data_AF-A0A1G5TJ46-F1
#
_entry.id   AF-A0A1G5TJ46-F1
#
_cell.length_a   1.000
_cell.length_b   1.000
_cell.length_c   1.000
_cell.angle_alpha   90.00
_cell.angle_beta   90.00
_cell.angle_gamma   90.00
#
_symmetry.space_group_name_H-M   'P 1'
#
loop_
_entity.id
_entity.type
_entity.pdbx_description
1 polymer ?
#
loop_
_entity_poly.entity_id
_entity_poly.type
_entity_poly.pdbx_seq_one_letter_code
_entity_poly.pdbx_strand_id
1 'polypeptide(L)'
;MGAHWIETAARHWQHGRIVERRFAERRPGIHAALGTAAPDSVLLAGNSHAEFVGAPEFNGRPCINIAVGGSTAADCGRHLGALRVPVRCAAAVLIIGTNDIQRWRHPERVRAVDRFAADVRRILRSLEAWSAQIFVAAVPPIGIEATGRDPAAVAVFSERLAALCADGGHTYFDPFAAWRAGAGGLAGPGLHRDGVHLADYAPLAAALARTVAIDAVPSAGRPHHPNAPRRAPARTASPAAPLRVLRAAWVGRP
;
A
#
# COMPACT_ATOMS: atom_id res chain seq x y z
N MET A 1 21.59 -27.37 8.35
CA MET A 1 21.04 -26.08 7.84
C MET A 1 20.08 -26.28 6.66
N GLY A 2 19.11 -27.21 6.73
CA GLY A 2 18.27 -27.60 5.58
C GLY A 2 16.76 -27.36 5.68
N ALA A 3 16.21 -27.07 6.87
CA ALA A 3 14.75 -27.06 7.09
C ALA A 3 14.09 -25.66 7.06
N HIS A 4 14.84 -24.59 7.36
CA HIS A 4 14.27 -23.25 7.51
C HIS A 4 13.66 -22.67 6.22
N TRP A 5 14.24 -22.98 5.06
CA TRP A 5 13.69 -22.52 3.78
C TRP A 5 12.40 -23.25 3.39
N ILE A 6 12.27 -24.54 3.78
CA ILE A 6 11.07 -25.35 3.58
C ILE A 6 9.93 -24.79 4.42
N GLU A 7 10.19 -24.50 5.70
CA GLU A 7 9.18 -23.90 6.60
C GLU A 7 8.72 -22.52 6.10
N THR A 8 9.66 -21.69 5.65
CA THR A 8 9.34 -20.37 5.09
C THR A 8 8.48 -20.52 3.83
N ALA A 9 8.85 -21.42 2.92
CA ALA A 9 8.07 -21.69 1.71
C ALA A 9 6.67 -22.24 2.03
N ALA A 10 6.56 -23.15 3.01
CA ALA A 10 5.28 -23.68 3.47
C ALA A 10 4.38 -22.58 4.05
N ARG A 11 4.94 -21.65 4.85
CA ARG A 11 4.20 -20.49 5.36
C ARG A 11 3.72 -19.57 4.25
N HIS A 12 4.57 -19.28 3.25
CA HIS A 12 4.16 -18.52 2.07
C HIS A 12 2.98 -19.19 1.35
N TRP A 13 3.07 -20.51 1.11
CA TRP A 13 2.04 -21.27 0.42
C TRP A 13 0.73 -21.32 1.21
N GLN A 14 0.79 -21.62 2.50
CA GLN A 14 -0.38 -21.68 3.37
C GLN A 14 -1.07 -20.32 3.47
N HIS A 15 -0.30 -19.24 3.65
CA HIS A 15 -0.83 -17.89 3.67
C HIS A 15 -1.52 -17.53 2.35
N GLY A 16 -0.86 -17.78 1.21
CA GLY A 16 -1.42 -17.52 -0.11
C GLY A 16 -2.75 -18.26 -0.33
N ARG A 17 -2.83 -19.53 0.09
CA ARG A 17 -4.07 -20.31 0.04
C ARG A 17 -5.21 -19.73 0.87
N ILE A 18 -4.91 -19.28 2.09
CA ILE A 18 -5.94 -18.68 2.98
C ILE A 18 -6.49 -17.40 2.34
N VAL A 19 -5.59 -16.56 1.83
CA VAL A 19 -5.95 -15.29 1.18
C VAL A 19 -6.74 -15.53 -0.10
N GLU A 20 -6.32 -16.48 -0.95
CA GLU A 20 -7.02 -16.84 -2.18
C GLU A 20 -8.42 -17.39 -1.89
N ARG A 21 -8.57 -18.23 -0.86
CA ARG A 21 -9.89 -18.72 -0.42
C ARG A 21 -10.81 -17.57 -0.01
N ARG A 22 -10.29 -16.64 0.80
CA ARG A 22 -11.06 -15.47 1.25
C ARG A 22 -11.43 -14.56 0.08
N PHE A 23 -10.54 -14.40 -0.91
CA PHE A 23 -10.87 -13.67 -2.14
C PHE A 23 -11.99 -14.38 -2.90
N ALA A 24 -11.89 -15.69 -3.12
CA ALA A 24 -12.92 -16.46 -3.79
C ALA A 24 -14.30 -16.35 -3.10
N GLU A 25 -14.32 -16.37 -1.76
CA GLU A 25 -15.52 -16.19 -0.94
C GLU A 25 -16.12 -14.78 -1.09
N ARG A 26 -15.29 -13.72 -1.09
CA ARG A 26 -15.77 -12.33 -1.22
C ARG A 26 -16.08 -11.91 -2.66
N ARG A 27 -15.48 -12.57 -3.66
CA ARG A 27 -15.51 -12.15 -5.06
C ARG A 27 -16.93 -11.94 -5.62
N PRO A 28 -17.93 -12.80 -5.38
CA PRO A 28 -19.29 -12.56 -5.86
C PRO A 28 -19.89 -11.25 -5.31
N GLY A 29 -19.71 -10.99 -4.01
CA GLY A 29 -20.17 -9.74 -3.37
C GLY A 29 -19.42 -8.51 -3.87
N ILE A 30 -18.11 -8.63 -4.09
CA ILE A 30 -17.29 -7.58 -4.71
C ILE A 30 -17.81 -7.27 -6.13
N HIS A 31 -18.06 -8.30 -6.94
CA HIS A 31 -18.58 -8.11 -8.30
C HIS A 31 -19.96 -7.44 -8.31
N ALA A 32 -20.86 -7.87 -7.42
CA ALA A 32 -22.17 -7.24 -7.29
C ALA A 32 -22.05 -5.76 -6.91
N ALA A 33 -21.22 -5.42 -5.92
CA ALA A 33 -21.00 -4.04 -5.50
C ALA A 33 -20.29 -3.19 -6.57
N LEU A 34 -19.36 -3.77 -7.33
CA LEU A 34 -18.75 -3.08 -8.48
C LEU A 34 -19.76 -2.84 -9.61
N GLY A 35 -20.79 -3.68 -9.75
CA GLY A 35 -21.89 -3.47 -10.68
C GLY A 35 -22.73 -2.23 -10.36
N THR A 36 -22.71 -1.74 -9.11
CA THR A 36 -23.39 -0.51 -8.68
C THR A 36 -22.45 0.71 -8.66
N ALA A 37 -21.21 0.57 -9.15
CA ALA A 37 -20.24 1.67 -9.16
C ALA A 37 -20.72 2.81 -10.07
N ALA A 38 -20.57 4.03 -9.57
CA ALA A 38 -20.88 5.28 -10.26
C ALA A 38 -19.66 6.22 -10.24
N PRO A 39 -19.62 7.26 -11.10
CA PRO A 39 -18.49 8.20 -11.14
C PRO A 39 -18.18 8.91 -9.83
N ASP A 40 -19.15 9.02 -8.93
CA ASP A 40 -19.02 9.63 -7.61
C ASP A 40 -18.55 8.65 -6.52
N SER A 41 -18.52 7.35 -6.79
CA SER A 41 -18.17 6.28 -5.84
C SER A 41 -16.72 6.37 -5.38
N VAL A 42 -16.43 5.79 -4.21
CA VAL A 42 -15.09 5.62 -3.66
C VAL A 42 -14.75 4.14 -3.53
N LEU A 43 -13.61 3.72 -4.08
CA LEU A 43 -13.11 2.35 -3.93
C LEU A 43 -12.28 2.24 -2.65
N LEU A 44 -12.54 1.25 -1.81
CA LEU A 44 -11.68 0.92 -0.66
C LEU A 44 -10.97 -0.41 -0.90
N ALA A 45 -9.65 -0.37 -1.07
CA ALA A 45 -8.80 -1.52 -1.34
C ALA A 45 -7.79 -1.73 -0.20
N GLY A 46 -7.30 -2.96 -0.05
CA GLY A 46 -6.30 -3.26 0.96
C GLY A 46 -6.40 -4.63 1.60
N ASN A 47 -5.91 -4.68 2.84
CA ASN A 47 -5.88 -5.86 3.70
C ASN A 47 -7.06 -5.90 4.70
N SER A 48 -6.90 -6.60 5.82
CA SER A 48 -7.95 -6.78 6.83
C SER A 48 -8.42 -5.50 7.49
N HIS A 49 -7.57 -4.47 7.61
CA HIS A 49 -8.04 -3.19 8.15
C HIS A 49 -9.03 -2.51 7.21
N ALA A 50 -8.74 -2.49 5.91
CA ALA A 50 -9.70 -1.97 4.93
C ALA A 50 -10.95 -2.85 4.84
N GLU A 51 -10.83 -4.18 4.95
CA GLU A 51 -12.01 -5.06 4.95
C GLU A 51 -12.91 -4.80 6.18
N PHE A 52 -12.33 -4.71 7.38
CA PHE A 52 -13.08 -4.56 8.63
C PHE A 52 -13.61 -3.15 8.88
N VAL A 53 -13.07 -2.13 8.22
CA VAL A 53 -13.70 -0.80 8.13
C VAL A 53 -15.11 -0.88 7.51
N GLY A 54 -15.39 -1.89 6.67
CA GLY A 54 -16.66 -1.98 5.97
C GLY A 54 -16.76 -0.96 4.83
N ALA A 55 -17.92 -0.34 4.66
CA ALA A 55 -18.17 0.62 3.58
C ALA A 55 -18.57 1.99 4.16
N PRO A 56 -17.60 2.77 4.67
CA PRO A 56 -17.87 4.08 5.25
C PRO A 56 -18.37 5.05 4.17
N GLU A 57 -19.26 5.97 4.54
CA GLU A 57 -19.67 7.04 3.64
C GLU A 57 -18.60 8.14 3.56
N PHE A 58 -18.30 8.60 2.34
CA PHE A 58 -17.31 9.65 2.09
C PHE A 58 -18.02 10.94 1.68
N ASN A 59 -18.58 11.67 2.65
CA ASN A 59 -19.35 12.90 2.43
C ASN A 59 -20.50 12.70 1.41
N GLY A 60 -21.32 11.67 1.63
CA GLY A 60 -22.44 11.31 0.75
C GLY A 60 -22.05 10.50 -0.49
N ARG A 61 -20.77 10.20 -0.70
CA ARG A 61 -20.31 9.31 -1.77
C ARG A 61 -20.32 7.85 -1.31
N PRO A 62 -20.89 6.92 -2.12
CA PRO A 62 -20.95 5.51 -1.76
C PRO A 62 -19.56 4.87 -1.80
N CYS A 63 -19.23 4.07 -0.78
CA CYS A 63 -18.00 3.29 -0.74
C CYS A 63 -18.23 1.87 -1.23
N ILE A 64 -17.34 1.40 -2.12
CA ILE A 64 -17.29 0.01 -2.58
C ILE A 64 -16.02 -0.63 -2.02
N ASN A 65 -16.18 -1.50 -1.03
CA ASN A 65 -15.06 -2.17 -0.37
C ASN A 65 -14.63 -3.45 -1.10
N ILE A 66 -13.50 -3.36 -1.79
CA ILE A 66 -12.86 -4.44 -2.54
C ILE A 66 -11.66 -5.07 -1.80
N ALA A 67 -11.41 -4.68 -0.54
CA ALA A 67 -10.25 -5.11 0.25
C ALA A 67 -10.38 -6.54 0.76
N VAL A 68 -9.30 -7.34 0.72
CA VAL A 68 -9.34 -8.75 1.15
C VAL A 68 -8.39 -8.96 2.32
N GLY A 69 -8.91 -9.48 3.42
CA GLY A 69 -8.22 -9.66 4.67
C GLY A 69 -7.12 -10.70 4.57
N GLY A 70 -6.02 -10.45 5.28
CA GLY A 70 -4.81 -11.25 5.17
C GLY A 70 -3.95 -10.92 3.95
N SER A 71 -4.43 -10.13 2.97
CA SER A 71 -3.63 -9.78 1.79
C SER A 71 -2.33 -9.07 2.14
N THR A 72 -1.25 -9.48 1.46
CA THR A 72 -0.06 -8.65 1.25
C THR A 72 -0.24 -7.71 0.05
N ALA A 73 0.72 -6.82 -0.21
CA ALA A 73 0.70 -6.02 -1.43
C ALA A 73 0.68 -6.89 -2.70
N ALA A 74 1.43 -7.99 -2.71
CA ALA A 74 1.44 -8.94 -3.83
C ALA A 74 0.06 -9.59 -4.07
N ASP A 75 -0.63 -10.00 -3.00
CA ASP A 75 -1.97 -10.60 -3.10
C ASP A 75 -3.01 -9.58 -3.54
N CYS A 76 -2.99 -8.38 -2.96
CA CYS A 76 -3.87 -7.28 -3.35
C CYS A 76 -3.71 -6.96 -4.85
N GLY A 77 -2.48 -6.80 -5.34
CA GLY A 77 -2.23 -6.58 -6.76
C GLY A 77 -2.78 -7.70 -7.67
N ARG A 78 -2.66 -8.96 -7.25
CA ARG A 78 -3.24 -10.10 -7.98
C ARG A 78 -4.76 -10.05 -8.02
N HIS A 79 -5.40 -9.79 -6.88
CA HIS A 79 -6.86 -9.68 -6.79
C HIS A 79 -7.38 -8.54 -7.66
N LEU A 80 -6.76 -7.36 -7.59
CA LEU A 80 -7.15 -6.23 -8.44
C LEU A 80 -7.00 -6.57 -9.92
N GLY A 81 -5.95 -7.29 -10.32
CA GLY A 81 -5.79 -7.76 -11.70
C GLY A 81 -6.92 -8.68 -12.20
N ALA A 82 -7.62 -9.36 -11.30
CA ALA A 82 -8.75 -10.23 -11.60
C ALA A 82 -10.11 -9.51 -11.60
N LEU A 83 -10.16 -8.23 -11.22
CA LEU A 83 -11.39 -7.44 -11.17
C LEU A 83 -11.55 -6.56 -12.41
N ARG A 84 -12.79 -6.08 -12.60
CA ARG A 84 -13.16 -5.08 -13.59
C ARG A 84 -14.03 -4.03 -12.89
N VAL A 85 -13.68 -2.77 -13.09
CA VAL A 85 -14.48 -1.64 -12.59
C VAL A 85 -15.13 -0.99 -13.82
N PRO A 86 -16.47 -0.96 -13.90
CA PRO A 86 -17.17 -0.53 -15.12
C PRO A 86 -17.09 0.97 -15.38
N VAL A 87 -16.79 1.76 -14.34
CA VAL A 87 -16.72 3.21 -14.40
C VAL A 87 -15.51 3.73 -13.64
N ARG A 88 -14.98 4.87 -14.06
CA ARG A 88 -13.94 5.57 -13.30
C ARG A 88 -14.58 6.27 -12.10
N CYS A 89 -14.25 5.80 -10.91
CA CYS A 89 -14.74 6.29 -9.63
C CYS A 89 -14.07 7.63 -9.25
N ALA A 90 -14.64 8.34 -8.27
CA ALA A 90 -14.12 9.61 -7.81
C ALA A 90 -12.76 9.46 -7.11
N ALA A 91 -12.62 8.42 -6.28
CA ALA A 91 -11.38 8.13 -5.60
C ALA A 91 -11.18 6.64 -5.31
N ALA A 92 -9.94 6.30 -4.95
CA ALA A 92 -9.59 5.06 -4.28
C ALA A 92 -8.81 5.33 -2.99
N VAL A 93 -9.05 4.50 -1.98
CA VAL A 93 -8.31 4.47 -0.71
C VAL A 93 -7.61 3.11 -0.60
N LEU A 94 -6.32 3.13 -0.27
CA LEU A 94 -5.50 1.93 -0.06
C LEU A 94 -5.00 1.84 1.38
N ILE A 95 -5.29 0.72 2.05
CA ILE A 95 -4.70 0.35 3.35
C ILE A 95 -3.98 -1.00 3.22
N ILE A 96 -2.65 -0.99 3.22
CA ILE A 96 -1.83 -2.18 2.94
C ILE A 96 -0.55 -2.20 3.79
N GLY A 97 0.19 -3.31 3.80
CA GLY A 97 1.49 -3.42 4.48
C GLY A 97 1.50 -4.23 5.77
N THR A 98 0.38 -4.34 6.51
CA THR A 98 0.33 -5.07 7.79
C THR A 98 0.74 -6.53 7.69
N ASN A 99 0.49 -7.19 6.55
CA ASN A 99 0.89 -8.59 6.34
C ASN A 99 2.27 -8.74 5.71
N ASP A 100 2.78 -7.67 5.11
CA ASP A 100 4.11 -7.59 4.51
C ASP A 100 5.20 -7.47 5.59
N ILE A 101 4.88 -6.87 6.74
CA ILE A 101 5.78 -6.74 7.90
C ILE A 101 5.85 -7.98 8.80
N GLN A 102 5.34 -9.14 8.34
CA GLN A 102 5.48 -10.39 9.10
C GLN A 102 6.96 -10.82 9.13
N ARG A 103 7.48 -11.17 10.31
CA ARG A 103 8.91 -11.47 10.52
C ARG A 103 9.45 -12.57 9.62
N TRP A 104 8.65 -13.61 9.35
CA TRP A 104 9.04 -14.70 8.46
C TRP A 104 9.16 -14.28 6.98
N ARG A 105 8.71 -13.08 6.61
CA ARG A 105 8.93 -12.47 5.28
C ARG A 105 10.19 -11.60 5.23
N HIS A 106 10.91 -11.50 6.34
CA HIS A 106 12.15 -10.74 6.48
C HIS A 106 12.01 -9.25 6.12
N PRO A 107 11.10 -8.51 6.76
CA PRO A 107 10.83 -7.11 6.43
C PRO A 107 12.02 -6.18 6.73
N GLU A 108 12.98 -6.62 7.54
CA GLU A 108 14.24 -5.93 7.81
C GLU A 108 15.17 -5.85 6.58
N ARG A 109 14.94 -6.71 5.57
CA ARG A 109 15.79 -6.77 4.39
C ARG A 109 15.35 -5.73 3.35
N VAL A 110 16.31 -5.00 2.81
CA VAL A 110 16.10 -4.05 1.69
C VAL A 110 15.33 -4.69 0.53
N ARG A 111 15.67 -5.93 0.17
CA ARG A 111 14.95 -6.68 -0.89
C ARG A 111 13.46 -6.90 -0.60
N ALA A 112 13.05 -6.99 0.67
CA ALA A 112 11.64 -7.11 1.04
C ALA A 112 10.91 -5.78 0.84
N VAL A 113 11.52 -4.67 1.26
CA VAL A 113 11.00 -3.30 1.05
C VAL A 113 10.88 -2.98 -0.44
N ASP A 114 11.87 -3.36 -1.26
CA ASP A 114 11.85 -3.12 -2.71
C ASP A 114 10.77 -3.95 -3.42
N ARG A 115 10.57 -5.21 -3.00
CA ARG A 115 9.46 -6.03 -3.51
C ARG A 115 8.10 -5.43 -3.14
N PHE A 116 7.93 -5.04 -1.88
CA PHE A 116 6.73 -4.35 -1.43
C PHE A 116 6.46 -3.10 -2.27
N ALA A 117 7.48 -2.27 -2.51
CA ALA A 117 7.34 -1.09 -3.35
C ALA A 117 6.94 -1.43 -4.80
N ALA A 118 7.52 -2.49 -5.38
CA ALA A 118 7.16 -2.95 -6.72
C ALA A 118 5.70 -3.43 -6.80
N ASP A 119 5.22 -4.13 -5.78
CA ASP A 119 3.85 -4.61 -5.68
C ASP A 119 2.86 -3.47 -5.45
N VAL A 120 3.18 -2.50 -4.59
CA VAL A 120 2.37 -1.29 -4.41
C VAL A 120 2.27 -0.50 -5.71
N ARG A 121 3.35 -0.35 -6.49
CA ARG A 121 3.27 0.29 -7.82
C ARG A 121 2.32 -0.42 -8.77
N ARG A 122 2.18 -1.76 -8.68
CA ARG A 122 1.18 -2.51 -9.48
C ARG A 122 -0.23 -2.17 -9.03
N ILE A 123 -0.48 -2.14 -7.72
CA ILE A 123 -1.77 -1.72 -7.14
C ILE A 123 -2.12 -0.30 -7.61
N LEU A 124 -1.21 0.65 -7.44
CA LEU A 124 -1.44 2.05 -7.80
C LEU A 124 -1.82 2.21 -9.28
N ARG A 125 -1.14 1.51 -10.21
CA ARG A 125 -1.54 1.51 -11.64
C ARG A 125 -2.96 1.01 -11.88
N SER A 126 -3.40 -0.02 -11.15
CA SER A 126 -4.80 -0.48 -11.24
C SER A 126 -5.76 0.58 -10.72
N LEU A 127 -5.45 1.21 -9.57
CA LEU A 127 -6.30 2.25 -8.98
C LEU A 127 -6.33 3.54 -9.83
N GLU A 128 -5.22 3.92 -10.47
CA GLU A 128 -5.14 5.07 -11.39
C GLU A 128 -6.09 4.91 -12.58
N ALA A 129 -6.19 3.67 -13.11
CA ALA A 129 -7.11 3.36 -14.19
C ALA A 129 -8.58 3.44 -13.75
N TRP A 130 -8.86 3.26 -12.46
CA TRP A 130 -10.22 3.15 -11.92
C TRP A 130 -10.69 4.37 -11.15
N SER A 131 -9.82 5.34 -10.89
CA SER A 131 -10.12 6.45 -9.98
C SER A 131 -9.54 7.77 -10.45
N ALA A 132 -10.19 8.89 -10.08
CA ALA A 132 -9.65 10.23 -10.35
C ALA A 132 -8.59 10.63 -9.32
N GLN A 133 -8.77 10.27 -8.05
CA GLN A 133 -7.84 10.52 -6.96
C GLN A 133 -7.46 9.22 -6.24
N ILE A 134 -6.26 9.17 -5.66
CA ILE A 134 -5.80 8.02 -4.88
C ILE A 134 -5.25 8.50 -3.54
N PHE A 135 -5.73 7.88 -2.48
CA PHE A 135 -5.31 8.10 -1.12
C PHE A 135 -4.68 6.82 -0.57
N VAL A 136 -3.49 6.92 0.00
CA VAL A 136 -2.76 5.77 0.56
C VAL A 136 -2.51 6.03 2.03
N ALA A 137 -3.04 5.14 2.87
CA ALA A 137 -2.85 5.20 4.30
C ALA A 137 -1.46 4.68 4.69
N ALA A 138 -0.88 5.25 5.73
CA ALA A 138 0.27 4.69 6.43
C ALA A 138 0.00 3.24 6.89
N VAL A 139 1.07 2.48 7.12
CA VAL A 139 0.94 1.13 7.69
C VAL A 139 0.42 1.28 9.14
N PRO A 140 -0.62 0.54 9.54
CA PRO A 140 -1.17 0.59 10.89
C PRO A 140 -0.11 0.25 11.95
N PRO A 141 -0.14 0.90 13.13
CA PRO A 141 0.68 0.46 14.25
C PRO A 141 0.24 -0.92 14.74
N ILE A 142 1.16 -1.67 15.32
CA ILE A 142 0.93 -3.01 15.86
C ILE A 142 1.05 -3.03 17.38
N GLY A 143 0.27 -3.89 18.03
CA GLY A 143 0.34 -4.12 19.47
C GLY A 143 1.63 -4.83 19.84
N ILE A 144 2.07 -4.65 21.08
CA ILE A 144 3.29 -5.29 21.60
C ILE A 144 3.18 -6.83 21.62
N GLU A 145 1.95 -7.33 21.72
CA GLU A 145 1.58 -8.74 21.70
C GLU A 145 1.66 -9.37 20.31
N ALA A 146 1.72 -8.59 19.23
CA ALA A 146 1.81 -9.07 17.85
C ALA A 146 3.25 -9.49 17.46
N THR A 147 3.84 -10.40 18.24
CA THR A 147 5.26 -10.82 18.13
C THR A 147 5.67 -11.35 16.76
N GLY A 148 4.73 -11.87 15.97
CA GLY A 148 4.96 -12.35 14.59
C GLY A 148 5.22 -11.25 13.55
N ARG A 149 5.10 -9.97 13.91
CA ARG A 149 5.33 -8.81 13.04
C ARG A 149 6.46 -7.94 13.59
N ASP A 150 7.11 -7.20 12.69
CA ASP A 150 8.18 -6.29 13.05
C ASP A 150 7.66 -4.85 13.19
N PRO A 151 7.61 -4.28 14.43
CA PRO A 151 7.18 -2.89 14.61
C PRO A 151 8.11 -1.89 13.91
N ALA A 152 9.41 -2.18 13.79
CA ALA A 152 10.34 -1.27 13.14
C ALA A 152 10.02 -1.10 11.64
N ALA A 153 9.46 -2.14 11.01
CA ALA A 153 9.10 -2.12 9.60
C ALA A 153 7.88 -1.23 9.29
N VAL A 154 7.05 -0.89 10.29
CA VAL A 154 5.88 -0.01 10.09
C VAL A 154 6.31 1.36 9.57
N ALA A 155 7.32 1.98 10.18
CA ALA A 155 7.86 3.27 9.75
C ALA A 155 8.49 3.17 8.36
N VAL A 156 9.38 2.18 8.15
CA VAL A 156 10.09 1.96 6.87
C VAL A 156 9.10 1.77 5.70
N PHE A 157 8.06 0.95 5.89
CA PHE A 157 7.08 0.69 4.84
C PHE A 157 6.16 1.89 4.64
N SER A 158 5.81 2.63 5.70
CA SER A 158 5.02 3.86 5.62
C SER A 158 5.76 4.97 4.87
N GLU A 159 7.04 5.18 5.15
CA GLU A 159 7.90 6.11 4.40
C GLU A 159 8.00 5.70 2.94
N ARG A 160 8.11 4.40 2.66
CA ARG A 160 8.12 3.89 1.29
C ARG A 160 6.80 4.16 0.56
N LEU A 161 5.65 4.02 1.24
CA LEU A 161 4.34 4.41 0.69
C LEU A 161 4.27 5.91 0.41
N ALA A 162 4.76 6.74 1.34
CA ALA A 162 4.80 8.20 1.18
C ALA A 162 5.64 8.62 -0.04
N ALA A 163 6.82 8.03 -0.22
CA ALA A 163 7.68 8.28 -1.37
C ALA A 163 7.01 7.88 -2.70
N LEU A 164 6.35 6.72 -2.73
CA LEU A 164 5.60 6.28 -3.92
C LEU A 164 4.43 7.22 -4.26
N CYS A 165 3.76 7.76 -3.24
CA CYS A 165 2.69 8.74 -3.45
C CYS A 165 3.23 10.06 -3.99
N ALA A 166 4.35 10.55 -3.44
CA ALA A 166 5.01 11.76 -3.94
C ALA A 166 5.44 11.61 -5.40
N ASP A 167 6.03 10.47 -5.77
CA ASP A 167 6.44 10.16 -7.15
C ASP A 167 5.25 10.07 -8.12
N GLY A 168 4.11 9.54 -7.66
CA GLY A 168 2.91 9.27 -8.47
C GLY A 168 1.86 10.39 -8.47
N GLY A 169 2.05 11.45 -7.67
CA GLY A 169 1.04 12.49 -7.47
C GLY A 169 -0.22 11.99 -6.74
N HIS A 170 -0.04 11.02 -5.82
CA HIS A 170 -1.10 10.51 -4.95
C HIS A 170 -1.02 11.16 -3.57
N THR A 171 -2.11 11.07 -2.80
CA THR A 171 -2.15 11.60 -1.44
C THR A 171 -1.76 10.53 -0.44
N TYR A 172 -0.64 10.72 0.25
CA TYR A 172 -0.30 9.92 1.43
C TYR A 172 -0.86 10.58 2.69
N PHE A 173 -1.37 9.77 3.62
CA PHE A 173 -1.87 10.24 4.91
C PHE A 173 -1.74 9.16 5.99
N ASP A 174 -1.75 9.55 7.26
CA ASP A 174 -1.69 8.62 8.39
C ASP A 174 -2.98 8.71 9.23
N PRO A 175 -4.01 7.92 8.93
CA PRO A 175 -5.23 7.90 9.73
C PRO A 175 -5.02 7.24 11.10
N PHE A 176 -3.83 6.68 11.36
CA PHE A 176 -3.50 5.98 12.60
C PHE A 176 -2.63 6.81 13.55
N ALA A 177 -2.27 8.05 13.20
CA ALA A 177 -1.32 8.86 13.95
C ALA A 177 -1.69 8.99 15.45
N ALA A 178 -2.97 9.18 15.76
CA ALA A 178 -3.46 9.30 17.14
C ALA A 178 -3.31 8.02 17.98
N TRP A 179 -3.04 6.88 17.35
CA TRP A 179 -2.94 5.58 18.01
C TRP A 179 -1.50 5.06 18.14
N ARG A 180 -0.52 5.80 17.62
CA ARG A 180 0.90 5.41 17.70
C ARG A 180 1.46 5.70 19.09
N ALA A 181 2.19 4.74 19.64
CA ALA A 181 3.04 4.96 20.81
C ALA A 181 4.37 5.60 20.36
N GLY A 182 4.35 6.91 20.14
CA GLY A 182 5.52 7.69 19.72
C GLY A 182 5.90 7.50 18.24
N ALA A 183 7.19 7.68 17.92
CA ALA A 183 7.70 7.63 16.55
C ALA A 183 7.88 6.21 15.96
N GLY A 184 7.61 5.17 16.76
CA GLY A 184 7.76 3.78 16.34
C GLY A 184 6.51 3.22 15.63
N GLY A 185 6.58 1.92 15.31
CA GLY A 185 5.44 1.17 14.77
C GLY A 185 4.50 0.58 15.80
N LEU A 186 4.68 0.88 17.08
CA LEU A 186 3.85 0.33 18.15
C LEU A 186 2.59 1.16 18.34
N ALA A 187 1.52 0.49 18.75
CA ALA A 187 0.29 1.14 19.19
C ALA A 187 0.31 1.44 20.69
N GLY A 188 -0.51 2.42 21.09
CA GLY A 188 -0.91 2.57 22.49
C GLY A 188 -1.67 1.34 23.02
N PRO A 189 -1.68 1.12 24.35
CA PRO A 189 -2.35 -0.03 24.95
C PRO A 189 -3.86 -0.02 24.67
N GLY A 190 -4.47 -1.21 24.53
CA GLY A 190 -5.92 -1.38 24.38
C GLY A 190 -6.50 -1.03 23.00
N LEU A 191 -5.67 -0.65 22.02
CA LEU A 191 -6.14 -0.35 20.66
C LEU A 191 -6.65 -1.61 19.94
N HIS A 192 -5.95 -2.72 20.11
CA HIS A 192 -6.15 -3.93 19.32
C HIS A 192 -6.93 -5.00 20.07
N ARG A 193 -7.68 -5.80 19.31
CA ARG A 193 -8.29 -7.04 19.81
C ARG A 193 -7.28 -8.19 19.91
N ASP A 194 -6.32 -8.23 19.00
CA ASP A 194 -5.38 -9.35 18.81
C ASP A 194 -3.94 -8.87 18.50
N GLY A 195 -3.61 -7.64 18.87
CA GLY A 195 -2.36 -6.97 18.51
C GLY A 195 -2.23 -6.50 17.08
N VAL A 196 -3.20 -6.77 16.22
CA VAL A 196 -3.15 -6.36 14.81
C VAL A 196 -4.41 -5.60 14.43
N HIS A 197 -5.58 -6.17 14.69
CA HIS A 197 -6.86 -5.59 14.31
C HIS A 197 -7.38 -4.68 15.41
N LEU A 198 -7.91 -3.51 15.01
CA LEU A 198 -8.53 -2.56 15.93
C LEU A 198 -9.71 -3.24 16.66
N ALA A 199 -9.89 -2.91 17.93
CA ALA A 199 -11.06 -3.33 18.70
C ALA A 199 -12.33 -2.64 18.18
N ASP A 200 -12.22 -1.40 17.72
CA ASP A 200 -13.27 -0.60 17.10
C ASP A 200 -12.75 0.09 15.82
N TYR A 201 -13.47 -0.10 14.72
CA TYR A 201 -13.15 0.47 13.41
C TYR A 201 -13.90 1.77 13.10
N ALA A 202 -14.90 2.16 13.90
CA ALA A 202 -15.67 3.38 13.68
C ALA A 202 -14.80 4.65 13.65
N PRO A 203 -13.78 4.83 14.51
CA PRO A 203 -12.95 6.03 14.43
C PRO A 203 -12.02 6.04 13.21
N LEU A 204 -11.60 4.85 12.72
CA LEU A 204 -10.84 4.75 11.46
C LEU A 204 -11.72 5.16 10.29
N ALA A 205 -12.94 4.62 10.21
CA ALA A 205 -13.93 5.02 9.21
C ALA A 205 -14.14 6.55 9.18
N ALA A 206 -14.30 7.17 10.35
CA ALA A 206 -14.45 8.62 10.45
C ALA A 206 -13.17 9.39 10.02
N ALA A 207 -11.98 8.89 10.33
CA ALA A 207 -10.72 9.49 9.89
C ALA A 207 -10.52 9.41 8.37
N LEU A 208 -10.89 8.27 7.76
CA LEU A 208 -10.90 8.11 6.30
C LEU A 208 -11.87 9.10 5.66
N ALA A 209 -13.11 9.19 6.16
CA ALA A 209 -14.13 10.09 5.63
C ALA A 209 -13.70 11.57 5.68
N ARG A 210 -13.05 12.00 6.76
CA ARG A 210 -12.52 13.38 6.89
C ARG A 210 -11.37 13.67 5.93
N THR A 211 -10.49 12.69 5.70
CA THR A 211 -9.27 12.89 4.90
C THR A 211 -9.54 12.83 3.40
N VAL A 212 -10.45 11.95 2.99
CA VAL A 212 -10.88 11.80 1.60
C VAL A 212 -11.92 12.89 1.30
N ALA A 213 -11.48 14.14 1.43
CA ALA A 213 -12.21 15.32 1.02
C ALA A 213 -12.07 15.46 -0.50
N ILE A 214 -13.01 14.86 -1.23
CA ILE A 214 -13.05 14.92 -2.69
C ILE A 214 -13.84 16.17 -3.08
N ASP A 215 -13.18 17.11 -3.76
CA ASP A 215 -13.84 18.30 -4.31
C ASP A 215 -15.12 17.95 -5.07
N ALA A 216 -16.15 18.80 -4.94
CA ALA A 216 -17.45 18.58 -5.58
C ALA A 216 -17.38 18.59 -7.12
N VAL A 217 -16.29 19.13 -7.69
CA VAL A 217 -16.09 19.22 -9.14
C VAL A 217 -15.09 18.14 -9.57
N PRO A 218 -15.46 17.22 -10.48
CA PRO A 218 -14.48 16.34 -11.10
C PRO A 218 -13.45 17.22 -11.79
N SER A 219 -12.19 17.16 -11.37
CA SER A 219 -11.10 17.75 -12.15
C SER A 219 -11.19 17.14 -13.54
N ALA A 220 -11.51 17.96 -14.55
CA ALA A 220 -11.69 17.52 -15.93
C ALA A 220 -10.47 16.66 -16.30
N GLY A 221 -10.70 15.34 -16.37
CA GLY A 221 -9.61 14.39 -16.47
C GLY A 221 -8.73 14.72 -17.66
N ARG A 222 -7.42 14.69 -17.48
CA ARG A 222 -6.49 14.61 -18.61
C ARG A 222 -6.99 13.49 -19.53
N PRO A 223 -7.25 13.74 -20.82
CA PRO A 223 -7.73 12.69 -21.71
C PRO A 223 -6.75 11.52 -21.68
N HIS A 224 -7.26 10.34 -21.37
CA HIS A 224 -6.48 9.12 -21.46
C HIS A 224 -6.30 8.82 -22.95
N HIS A 225 -5.19 9.28 -23.54
CA HIS A 225 -4.80 8.88 -24.88
C HIS A 225 -4.06 7.55 -24.80
N PRO A 226 -4.63 6.43 -25.28
CA PRO A 226 -3.97 5.12 -25.25
C PRO A 226 -2.74 5.03 -26.18
N ASN A 227 -2.42 6.09 -26.95
CA ASN A 227 -1.33 6.11 -27.95
C ASN A 227 -0.39 7.33 -27.84
N ALA A 228 -0.37 8.05 -26.71
CA ALA A 228 0.62 9.12 -26.56
C ALA A 228 2.04 8.51 -26.42
N PRO A 229 3.01 8.86 -27.28
CA PRO A 229 4.36 8.34 -27.16
C PRO A 229 4.96 8.74 -25.80
N ARG A 230 5.50 7.76 -25.06
CA ARG A 230 6.26 8.01 -23.83
C ARG A 230 7.34 9.04 -24.16
N ARG A 231 7.24 10.23 -23.55
CA ARG A 231 8.33 11.21 -23.56
C ARG A 231 9.55 10.51 -22.96
N ALA A 232 10.60 10.35 -23.77
CA ALA A 232 11.87 9.82 -23.31
C ALA A 232 12.36 10.69 -22.14
N PRO A 233 12.97 10.09 -21.10
CA PRO A 233 13.56 10.88 -20.03
C PRO A 233 14.61 11.81 -20.65
N ALA A 234 14.50 13.10 -20.35
CA ALA A 234 15.50 14.08 -20.69
C ALA A 234 16.83 13.60 -20.11
N ARG A 235 17.80 13.31 -20.98
CA ARG A 235 19.19 13.07 -20.58
C ARG A 235 19.69 14.32 -19.88
N THR A 236 19.74 14.30 -18.56
CA THR A 236 20.58 15.22 -17.81
C THR A 236 22.02 14.88 -18.17
N ALA A 237 22.70 15.83 -18.80
CA ALA A 237 24.12 15.73 -19.08
C ALA A 237 24.88 15.72 -17.74
N SER A 238 25.64 14.66 -17.47
CA SER A 238 26.67 14.67 -16.43
C SER A 238 27.73 15.71 -16.77
N PRO A 239 28.15 16.58 -15.84
CA PRO A 239 29.34 17.38 -16.03
C PRO A 239 30.57 16.46 -15.94
N ALA A 240 31.39 16.52 -16.99
CA ALA A 240 32.65 15.81 -17.10
C ALA A 240 33.62 16.25 -16.00
N ALA A 241 34.22 15.29 -15.30
CA ALA A 241 35.41 15.51 -14.47
C ALA A 241 36.65 15.52 -15.38
N PRO A 242 37.56 16.51 -15.27
CA PRO A 242 38.77 16.51 -16.08
C PRO A 242 39.81 15.56 -15.47
N LEU A 243 40.24 14.60 -16.30
CA LEU A 243 41.49 13.86 -16.14
C LEU A 243 42.68 14.84 -16.03
N ARG A 244 43.41 14.80 -14.91
CA ARG A 244 44.80 15.27 -14.85
C ARG A 244 45.70 14.20 -14.25
N VAL A 245 46.41 13.54 -15.16
CA VAL A 245 47.85 13.24 -15.16
C VAL A 245 48.50 12.73 -13.87
N LEU A 246 48.88 11.45 -13.91
CA LEU A 246 49.96 10.83 -13.15
C LEU A 246 51.30 11.54 -13.39
N ARG A 247 52.03 11.90 -12.32
CA ARG A 247 53.49 11.88 -12.31
C ARG A 247 53.99 11.33 -10.97
N ALA A 248 54.89 10.38 -11.09
CA ALA A 248 55.58 9.68 -10.01
C ALA A 248 56.55 10.60 -9.25
N ALA A 249 56.74 10.31 -7.97
CA ALA A 249 58.00 10.52 -7.26
C ALA A 249 58.12 9.52 -6.10
N TRP A 250 58.91 8.48 -6.35
CA TRP A 250 59.69 7.75 -5.35
C TRP A 250 60.65 8.73 -4.64
N VAL A 251 60.66 8.77 -3.31
CA VAL A 251 61.79 8.91 -2.35
C VAL A 251 61.12 8.69 -0.97
N GLY A 252 61.36 7.63 -0.19
CA GLY A 252 62.58 7.32 0.55
C GLY A 252 62.20 7.23 2.04
N ARG A 253 62.42 6.05 2.64
CA ARG A 253 62.34 5.81 4.10
C ARG A 253 63.52 6.51 4.81
N PRO A 254 63.39 6.74 6.12
CA PRO A 254 64.07 5.84 7.06
C PRO A 254 63.11 4.93 7.83
#